data_AF-A2EHW1-F1
#
_entry.id   AF-A2EHW1-F1
#
_cell.length_a   1.000
_cell.length_b   1.000
_cell.length_c   1.000
_cell.angle_alpha   90.00
_cell.angle_beta   90.00
_cell.angle_gamma   90.00
#
_symmetry.space_group_name_H-M   'P 1'
#
loop_
_entity.id
_entity.type
_entity.pdbx_description
1 polymer ?
#
loop_
_entity_poly.entity_id
_entity_poly.type
_entity_poly.pdbx_seq_one_letter_code
_entity_poly.pdbx_strand_id
1 'polypeptide(L)'
;MNSVPPIPIDSIPQRQPSGMGASVQVYIDNFVKSKELPPPSQKAAVFQYLDKLRIDAAASRMYKDAAKYQQISKDMQQAYFVEREMEKMRTTSRRISTARSALQTKISSNTQQYNTEIENYKNKRMKELQKIKESHEEQLQEFSNHWKDPKTMLEFAKPSPQLLNLRNIEKKQVILGDYQGAEIVRQRAVDLEKIETKNANNRAIAKMNVDYQNLLRKQQAEIDNFNKRTELQIQFFESQKNSSVAAISTQIRLNSTDPPRHTRKRKISYDQIYQKSKARPKSEIEEMEPEITLATPRTFSKMMEIRSISQGRQLDLDGIDITQHIKKPVRMH
;
A
#
# COMPACT_ATOMS: atom_id res chain seq x y z
N MET A 1 -89.18 13.77 -15.51
CA MET A 1 -88.81 14.06 -16.92
C MET A 1 -88.58 15.56 -17.00
N ASN A 2 -87.35 16.01 -17.20
CA ASN A 2 -87.06 17.45 -17.30
C ASN A 2 -86.49 17.72 -18.69
N SER A 3 -87.23 18.49 -19.49
CA SER A 3 -86.82 18.89 -20.84
C SER A 3 -85.78 20.02 -20.75
N VAL A 4 -84.68 19.90 -21.49
CA VAL A 4 -83.71 20.98 -21.67
C VAL A 4 -84.06 21.72 -22.98
N PRO A 5 -84.29 23.03 -22.96
CA PRO A 5 -84.65 23.77 -24.17
C PRO A 5 -83.47 23.84 -25.16
N PRO A 6 -83.73 23.90 -26.48
CA PRO A 6 -82.68 24.03 -27.49
C PRO A 6 -82.00 25.40 -27.41
N ILE A 7 -80.67 25.41 -27.58
CA ILE A 7 -79.87 26.64 -27.61
C ILE A 7 -79.96 27.26 -29.01
N PRO A 8 -80.18 28.58 -29.16
CA PRO A 8 -80.19 29.26 -30.45
C PRO A 8 -78.86 29.12 -31.20
N ILE A 9 -78.92 28.93 -32.53
CA ILE A 9 -77.74 28.70 -33.39
C ILE A 9 -77.13 30.03 -33.89
N ASP A 10 -77.88 31.12 -33.86
CA ASP A 10 -77.50 32.42 -34.43
C ASP A 10 -76.53 33.24 -33.57
N SER A 11 -75.33 32.70 -33.36
CA SER A 11 -74.13 33.46 -32.91
C SER A 11 -72.83 32.70 -33.22
N ILE A 12 -72.63 32.29 -34.48
CA ILE A 12 -71.28 31.97 -34.96
C ILE A 12 -70.56 33.29 -35.25
N PRO A 13 -69.56 33.72 -34.45
CA PRO A 13 -68.82 34.94 -34.75
C PRO A 13 -68.05 34.74 -36.05
N GLN A 14 -68.34 35.56 -37.07
CA GLN A 14 -67.56 35.55 -38.31
C GLN A 14 -66.11 35.88 -38.00
N ARG A 15 -65.24 34.88 -38.15
CA ARG A 15 -63.81 34.98 -37.88
C ARG A 15 -63.16 35.86 -38.95
N GLN A 16 -63.09 37.17 -38.70
CA GLN A 16 -62.58 38.14 -39.66
C GLN A 16 -61.17 37.76 -40.15
N PRO A 17 -60.94 37.69 -41.48
CA PRO A 17 -59.63 37.37 -42.05
C PRO A 17 -58.75 38.64 -42.17
N SER A 18 -58.56 39.36 -41.06
CA SER A 18 -57.87 40.66 -41.03
C SER A 18 -56.45 40.56 -40.46
N GLY A 19 -55.47 41.13 -41.18
CA GLY A 19 -54.11 41.42 -40.69
C GLY A 19 -52.99 40.38 -40.96
N MET A 20 -53.25 39.07 -40.88
CA MET A 20 -52.15 38.07 -40.89
C MET A 20 -51.42 37.86 -42.23
N GLY A 21 -52.01 38.22 -43.38
CA GLY A 21 -51.42 37.90 -44.69
C GLY A 21 -50.05 38.56 -44.96
N ALA A 22 -49.90 39.82 -44.58
CA ALA A 22 -48.70 40.62 -44.88
C ALA A 22 -47.44 40.11 -44.17
N SER A 23 -47.54 39.70 -42.90
CA SER A 23 -46.40 39.15 -42.17
C SER A 23 -46.03 37.75 -42.66
N VAL A 24 -47.00 36.90 -42.97
CA VAL A 24 -46.76 35.52 -43.44
C VAL A 24 -46.09 35.49 -44.82
N GLN A 25 -46.43 36.41 -45.73
CA GLN A 25 -45.76 36.55 -47.03
C GLN A 25 -44.26 36.87 -46.89
N VAL A 26 -43.87 37.74 -45.95
CA VAL A 26 -42.46 38.11 -45.72
C VAL A 26 -41.59 36.89 -45.38
N TYR A 27 -42.10 35.93 -44.60
CA TYR A 27 -41.33 34.71 -44.30
C TYR A 27 -41.17 33.78 -45.50
N ILE A 28 -42.11 33.79 -46.45
CA ILE A 28 -41.98 33.03 -47.71
C ILE A 28 -40.92 33.71 -48.59
N ASP A 29 -40.97 35.03 -48.73
CA ASP A 29 -40.01 35.79 -49.54
C ASP A 29 -38.59 35.74 -48.96
N ASN A 30 -38.44 35.76 -47.63
CA ASN A 30 -37.16 35.55 -46.96
C ASN A 30 -36.65 34.12 -47.16
N PHE A 31 -37.49 33.09 -47.01
CA PHE A 31 -37.07 31.71 -47.30
C PHE A 31 -36.67 31.51 -48.78
N VAL A 32 -37.26 32.25 -49.72
CA VAL A 32 -36.85 32.23 -51.13
C VAL A 32 -35.53 32.98 -51.37
N LYS A 33 -35.26 34.07 -50.64
CA LYS A 33 -34.06 34.92 -50.83
C LYS A 33 -32.83 34.46 -50.04
N SER A 34 -32.97 34.17 -48.75
CA SER A 34 -31.89 33.84 -47.82
C SER A 34 -31.99 32.44 -47.20
N LYS A 35 -33.02 31.66 -47.54
CA LYS A 35 -33.32 30.33 -46.97
C LYS A 35 -33.55 30.33 -45.44
N GLU A 36 -33.80 31.50 -44.85
CA GLU A 36 -34.20 31.64 -43.45
C GLU A 36 -35.52 30.93 -43.15
N LEU A 37 -35.52 30.10 -42.10
CA LEU A 37 -36.72 29.39 -41.65
C LEU A 37 -37.67 30.30 -40.86
N PRO A 38 -38.99 30.27 -41.12
CA PRO A 38 -39.96 30.99 -40.29
C PRO A 38 -39.94 30.52 -38.82
N PRO A 39 -40.28 31.39 -37.85
CA PRO A 39 -40.35 31.00 -36.44
C PRO A 39 -41.26 29.79 -36.19
N PRO A 40 -40.91 28.86 -35.26
CA PRO A 40 -41.72 27.66 -34.99
C PRO A 40 -43.18 27.93 -34.64
N SER A 41 -43.48 29.07 -34.03
CA SER A 41 -44.83 29.55 -33.69
C SER A 41 -45.67 29.93 -34.91
N GLN A 42 -45.04 30.32 -36.02
CA GLN A 42 -45.72 30.79 -37.24
C GLN A 42 -45.66 29.77 -38.38
N LYS A 43 -44.81 28.75 -38.27
CA LYS A 43 -44.69 27.60 -39.19
C LYS A 43 -46.03 27.12 -39.75
N ALA A 44 -47.03 26.90 -38.89
CA ALA A 44 -48.34 26.40 -39.30
C ALA A 44 -49.09 27.38 -40.22
N ALA A 45 -49.04 28.69 -39.93
CA ALA A 45 -49.65 29.72 -40.76
C ALA A 45 -48.95 29.86 -42.11
N VAL A 46 -47.62 29.77 -42.14
CA VAL A 46 -46.82 29.80 -43.39
C VAL A 46 -47.17 28.62 -44.29
N PHE A 47 -47.29 27.39 -43.76
CA PHE A 47 -47.71 26.24 -44.55
C PHE A 47 -49.16 26.35 -45.03
N GLN A 48 -50.10 26.74 -44.17
CA GLN A 48 -51.50 26.96 -44.57
C GLN A 48 -51.63 28.02 -45.68
N TYR A 49 -50.83 29.07 -45.64
CA TYR A 49 -50.83 30.11 -46.67
C TYR A 49 -50.14 29.65 -47.97
N LEU A 50 -49.04 28.90 -47.92
CA LEU A 50 -48.44 28.25 -49.09
C LEU A 50 -49.39 27.24 -49.75
N ASP A 51 -50.10 26.43 -48.96
CA ASP A 51 -51.10 25.50 -49.47
C ASP A 51 -52.28 26.25 -50.11
N LYS A 52 -52.73 27.37 -49.54
CA LYS A 52 -53.73 28.26 -50.16
C LYS A 52 -53.23 28.83 -51.48
N LEU A 53 -52.06 29.46 -51.51
CA LEU A 53 -51.47 30.05 -52.74
C LEU A 53 -51.32 29.01 -53.86
N ARG A 54 -50.93 27.77 -53.51
CA ARG A 54 -50.89 26.64 -54.47
C ARG A 54 -52.29 26.30 -55.01
N ILE A 55 -53.31 26.26 -54.17
CA ILE A 55 -54.70 25.95 -54.56
C ILE A 55 -55.29 27.06 -55.43
N ASP A 56 -55.13 28.33 -55.03
CA ASP A 56 -55.61 29.50 -55.78
C ASP A 56 -54.94 29.59 -57.17
N ALA A 57 -53.62 29.33 -57.25
CA ALA A 57 -52.90 29.26 -58.52
C ALA A 57 -53.35 28.07 -59.40
N ALA A 58 -53.61 26.90 -58.80
CA ALA A 58 -54.08 25.72 -59.53
C ALA A 58 -55.51 25.91 -60.08
N ALA A 59 -56.41 26.51 -59.29
CA ALA A 59 -57.76 26.88 -59.73
C ALA A 59 -57.72 27.90 -60.87
N SER A 60 -56.80 28.86 -60.80
CA SER A 60 -56.52 29.85 -61.87
C SER A 60 -55.77 29.28 -63.08
N ARG A 61 -55.54 27.97 -63.16
CA ARG A 61 -54.76 27.27 -64.20
C ARG A 61 -53.28 27.72 -64.32
N MET A 62 -52.75 28.42 -63.32
CA MET A 62 -51.36 28.89 -63.24
C MET A 62 -50.43 27.78 -62.70
N TYR A 63 -50.35 26.67 -63.43
CA TYR A 63 -49.67 25.45 -62.97
C TYR A 63 -48.18 25.63 -62.63
N LYS A 64 -47.49 26.57 -63.30
CA LYS A 64 -46.08 26.89 -63.01
C LYS A 64 -45.89 27.43 -61.59
N ASP A 65 -46.77 28.34 -61.15
CA ASP A 65 -46.71 28.93 -59.82
C ASP A 65 -47.22 27.95 -58.75
N ALA A 66 -48.25 27.15 -59.05
CA ALA A 66 -48.65 26.05 -58.16
C ALA A 66 -47.49 25.07 -57.90
N ALA A 67 -46.73 24.70 -58.94
CA ALA A 67 -45.53 23.86 -58.80
C ALA A 67 -44.43 24.55 -57.99
N LYS A 68 -44.20 25.86 -58.20
CA LYS A 68 -43.25 26.68 -57.42
C LYS A 68 -43.61 26.71 -55.94
N TYR A 69 -44.87 26.97 -55.57
CA TYR A 69 -45.32 26.95 -54.17
C TYR A 69 -45.23 25.54 -53.56
N GLN A 70 -45.52 24.49 -54.33
CA GLN A 70 -45.32 23.11 -53.88
C GLN A 70 -43.84 22.79 -53.59
N GLN A 71 -42.92 23.25 -54.44
CA GLN A 71 -41.48 23.04 -54.22
C GLN A 71 -40.96 23.85 -53.03
N ILE A 72 -41.36 25.12 -52.88
CA ILE A 72 -41.04 25.94 -51.70
C ILE A 72 -41.52 25.24 -50.41
N SER A 73 -42.73 24.67 -50.43
CA SER A 73 -43.25 23.90 -49.29
C SER A 73 -42.41 22.66 -48.97
N LYS A 74 -42.00 21.87 -49.98
CA LYS A 74 -41.10 20.72 -49.81
C LYS A 74 -39.72 21.12 -49.25
N ASP A 75 -39.07 22.10 -49.89
CA ASP A 75 -37.78 22.66 -49.44
C ASP A 75 -37.85 23.09 -47.96
N MET A 76 -38.91 23.79 -47.58
CA MET A 76 -39.09 24.30 -46.22
C MET A 76 -39.36 23.17 -45.22
N GLN A 77 -40.13 22.13 -45.60
CA GLN A 77 -40.31 20.93 -44.78
C GLN A 77 -38.98 20.20 -44.54
N GLN A 78 -38.16 20.05 -45.59
CA GLN A 78 -36.83 19.43 -45.48
C GLN A 78 -35.87 20.27 -44.62
N ALA A 79 -35.85 21.59 -44.79
CA ALA A 79 -35.04 22.48 -43.96
C ALA A 79 -35.46 22.43 -42.48
N TYR A 80 -36.76 22.42 -42.16
CA TYR A 80 -37.25 22.20 -40.80
C TYR A 80 -36.92 20.82 -40.23
N PHE A 81 -36.82 19.78 -41.06
CA PHE A 81 -36.38 18.46 -40.63
C PHE A 81 -34.88 18.49 -40.27
N VAL A 82 -34.04 19.05 -41.14
CA VAL A 82 -32.59 19.20 -40.91
C VAL A 82 -32.32 20.01 -39.64
N GLU A 83 -32.92 21.18 -39.45
CA GLU A 83 -32.66 21.99 -38.25
C GLU A 83 -33.13 21.29 -36.96
N ARG A 84 -34.20 20.48 -37.01
CA ARG A 84 -34.65 19.66 -35.88
C ARG A 84 -33.65 18.59 -35.50
N GLU A 85 -33.06 17.90 -36.48
CA GLU A 85 -32.02 16.89 -36.22
C GLU A 85 -30.70 17.55 -35.81
N MET A 86 -30.36 18.71 -36.37
CA MET A 86 -29.20 19.51 -35.93
C MET A 86 -29.33 19.97 -34.48
N GLU A 87 -30.50 20.43 -34.02
CA GLU A 87 -30.68 20.83 -32.61
C GLU A 87 -30.72 19.62 -31.66
N LYS A 88 -31.24 18.47 -32.09
CA LYS A 88 -31.05 17.19 -31.37
C LYS A 88 -29.57 16.83 -31.25
N MET A 89 -28.78 16.97 -32.32
CA MET A 89 -27.33 16.73 -32.28
C MET A 89 -26.61 17.73 -31.37
N ARG A 90 -26.92 19.04 -31.45
CA ARG A 90 -26.34 20.07 -30.56
C ARG A 90 -26.65 19.79 -29.09
N THR A 91 -27.91 19.51 -28.74
CA THR A 91 -28.32 19.20 -27.36
C THR A 91 -27.71 17.89 -26.85
N THR A 92 -27.59 16.87 -27.70
CA THR A 92 -26.93 15.60 -27.35
C THR A 92 -25.42 15.79 -27.16
N SER A 93 -24.74 16.46 -28.08
CA SER A 93 -23.31 16.80 -27.97
C SER A 93 -22.99 17.63 -26.73
N ARG A 94 -23.84 18.60 -26.38
CA ARG A 94 -23.73 19.37 -25.11
C ARG A 94 -23.81 18.45 -23.89
N ARG A 95 -24.77 17.51 -23.86
CA ARG A 95 -24.93 16.54 -22.75
C ARG A 95 -23.75 15.58 -22.63
N ILE A 96 -23.21 15.09 -23.75
CA ILE A 96 -22.03 14.21 -23.77
C ILE A 96 -20.80 15.00 -23.28
N SER A 97 -20.63 16.26 -23.72
CA SER A 97 -19.52 17.12 -23.31
C SER A 97 -19.54 17.43 -21.81
N THR A 98 -20.69 17.82 -21.23
CA THR A 98 -20.80 18.08 -19.79
C THR A 98 -20.60 16.81 -18.95
N ALA A 99 -21.15 15.67 -19.38
CA ALA A 99 -20.92 14.38 -18.72
C ALA A 99 -19.44 13.97 -18.75
N ARG A 100 -18.76 14.14 -19.89
CA ARG A 100 -17.31 13.87 -20.03
C ARG A 100 -16.47 14.78 -19.14
N SER A 101 -16.81 16.08 -19.07
CA SER A 101 -16.14 17.04 -18.18
C SER A 101 -16.26 16.63 -16.71
N ALA A 102 -17.48 16.28 -16.26
CA ALA A 102 -17.71 15.81 -14.88
C ALA A 102 -16.93 14.53 -14.54
N LEU A 103 -16.84 13.57 -15.47
CA LEU A 103 -16.03 12.36 -15.28
C LEU A 103 -14.53 12.66 -15.26
N GLN A 104 -14.05 13.62 -16.05
CA GLN A 104 -12.65 14.05 -16.04
C GLN A 104 -12.27 14.69 -14.69
N THR A 105 -13.12 15.59 -14.17
CA THR A 105 -12.93 16.16 -12.82
C THR A 105 -12.94 15.08 -11.74
N LYS A 106 -13.77 14.04 -11.88
CA LYS A 106 -13.79 12.89 -10.97
C LYS A 106 -12.48 12.09 -11.02
N ILE A 107 -11.88 11.89 -12.21
CA ILE A 107 -10.55 11.27 -12.35
C ILE A 107 -9.49 12.09 -11.59
N SER A 108 -9.46 13.41 -11.80
CA SER A 108 -8.48 14.29 -11.15
C SER A 108 -8.62 14.27 -9.62
N SER A 109 -9.83 14.41 -9.11
CA SER A 109 -10.12 14.39 -7.66
C SER A 109 -9.75 13.04 -7.02
N ASN A 110 -10.15 11.92 -7.62
CA ASN A 110 -9.81 10.57 -7.15
C ASN A 110 -8.29 10.31 -7.20
N THR A 111 -7.60 10.80 -8.23
CA THR A 111 -6.13 10.70 -8.35
C THR A 111 -5.44 11.51 -7.26
N GLN A 112 -5.92 12.72 -6.96
CA GLN A 112 -5.41 13.55 -5.88
C GLN A 112 -5.61 12.90 -4.51
N GLN A 113 -6.78 12.32 -4.24
CA GLN A 113 -7.08 11.59 -3.00
C GLN A 113 -6.08 10.45 -2.77
N TYR A 114 -5.96 9.51 -3.71
CA TYR A 114 -5.01 8.40 -3.57
C TYR A 114 -3.55 8.86 -3.47
N ASN A 115 -3.15 9.94 -4.17
CA ASN A 115 -1.81 10.49 -4.01
C ASN A 115 -1.59 11.06 -2.59
N THR A 116 -2.57 11.76 -2.01
CA THR A 116 -2.46 12.23 -0.61
C THR A 116 -2.46 11.09 0.41
N GLU A 117 -3.19 10.00 0.16
CA GLU A 117 -3.13 8.80 1.01
C GLU A 117 -1.76 8.11 0.94
N ILE A 118 -1.17 8.00 -0.25
CA ILE A 118 0.17 7.44 -0.45
C ILE A 118 1.23 8.28 0.27
N GLU A 119 1.20 9.61 0.16
CA GLU A 119 2.16 10.47 0.86
C GLU A 119 1.95 10.46 2.39
N ASN A 120 0.70 10.44 2.88
CA ASN A 120 0.41 10.27 4.30
C ASN A 120 0.93 8.91 4.82
N TYR A 121 0.80 7.85 4.03
CA TYR A 121 1.33 6.52 4.36
C TYR A 121 2.87 6.49 4.38
N LYS A 122 3.54 7.07 3.38
CA LYS A 122 5.01 7.24 3.36
C LYS A 122 5.49 8.01 4.59
N ASN A 123 4.87 9.15 4.89
CA ASN A 123 5.22 9.98 6.05
C ASN A 123 5.04 9.24 7.38
N LYS A 124 4.01 8.41 7.52
CA LYS A 124 3.86 7.51 8.68
C LYS A 124 4.97 6.47 8.73
N ARG A 125 5.30 5.83 7.60
CA ARG A 125 6.35 4.79 7.51
C ARG A 125 7.76 5.32 7.75
N MET A 126 8.08 6.54 7.33
CA MET A 126 9.37 7.16 7.67
C MET A 126 9.54 7.34 9.19
N LYS A 127 8.47 7.76 9.89
CA LYS A 127 8.47 7.86 11.37
C LYS A 127 8.57 6.52 12.07
N GLU A 128 7.96 5.47 11.52
CA GLU A 128 8.11 4.10 12.03
C GLU A 128 9.53 3.55 11.78
N LEU A 129 10.12 3.80 10.61
CA LEU A 129 11.50 3.42 10.28
C LEU A 129 12.54 4.14 11.15
N GLN A 130 12.32 5.42 11.47
CA GLN A 130 13.17 6.16 12.38
C GLN A 130 13.20 5.49 13.77
N LYS A 131 12.05 5.10 14.32
CA LYS A 131 11.97 4.40 15.61
C LYS A 131 12.66 3.04 15.61
N ILE A 132 12.62 2.32 14.48
CA ILE A 132 13.37 1.07 14.31
C ILE A 132 14.88 1.35 14.39
N LYS A 133 15.37 2.39 13.72
CA LYS A 133 16.78 2.81 13.81
C LYS A 133 17.19 3.25 15.21
N GLU A 134 16.35 4.04 15.89
CA GLU A 134 16.56 4.48 17.29
C GLU A 134 16.70 3.24 18.20
N SER A 135 15.81 2.25 18.08
CA SER A 135 15.91 1.00 18.84
C SER A 135 17.11 0.12 18.42
N HIS A 136 17.55 0.18 17.16
CA HIS A 136 18.79 -0.49 16.72
C HIS A 136 20.03 0.14 17.36
N GLU A 137 20.05 1.46 17.56
CA GLU A 137 21.10 2.16 18.31
C GLU A 137 21.06 1.84 19.81
N GLU A 138 19.88 1.72 20.41
CA GLU A 138 19.71 1.23 21.80
C GLU A 138 20.27 -0.20 21.97
N GLN A 139 19.89 -1.14 21.09
CA GLN A 139 20.41 -2.51 21.09
C GLN A 139 21.93 -2.57 20.96
N LEU A 140 22.53 -1.65 20.18
CA LEU A 140 23.99 -1.54 20.03
C LEU A 140 24.66 -0.99 21.31
N GLN A 141 23.99 -0.12 22.06
CA GLN A 141 24.45 0.35 23.38
C GLN A 141 24.31 -0.76 24.44
N GLU A 142 23.19 -1.50 24.47
CA GLU A 142 23.00 -2.65 25.34
C GLU A 142 24.06 -3.74 25.08
N PHE A 143 24.31 -4.07 23.81
CA PHE A 143 25.40 -4.96 23.41
C PHE A 143 26.77 -4.43 23.85
N SER A 144 26.99 -3.12 23.76
CA SER A 144 28.22 -2.46 24.23
C SER A 144 28.38 -2.52 25.75
N ASN A 145 27.29 -2.48 26.50
CA ASN A 145 27.34 -2.54 27.96
C ASN A 145 27.46 -3.99 28.46
N HIS A 146 26.81 -4.94 27.79
CA HIS A 146 26.89 -6.38 28.09
C HIS A 146 28.33 -6.90 28.02
N TRP A 147 29.02 -6.71 26.88
CA TRP A 147 30.40 -7.17 26.69
C TRP A 147 31.46 -6.35 27.46
N LYS A 148 31.06 -5.27 28.16
CA LYS A 148 31.89 -4.56 29.14
C LYS A 148 31.71 -5.06 30.58
N ASP A 149 30.59 -5.73 30.91
CA ASP A 149 30.39 -6.31 32.24
C ASP A 149 31.32 -7.53 32.41
N PRO A 150 32.25 -7.52 33.39
CA PRO A 150 33.15 -8.65 33.64
C PRO A 150 32.42 -9.99 33.86
N LYS A 151 31.13 -9.97 34.25
CA LYS A 151 30.30 -11.18 34.35
C LYS A 151 30.24 -11.99 33.06
N THR A 152 30.32 -11.34 31.89
CA THR A 152 30.34 -12.03 30.59
C THR A 152 31.67 -12.73 30.32
N MET A 153 32.77 -12.23 30.87
CA MET A 153 34.10 -12.84 30.74
C MET A 153 34.24 -14.11 31.59
N LEU A 154 33.42 -14.30 32.62
CA LEU A 154 33.44 -15.47 33.52
C LEU A 154 33.21 -16.81 32.79
N GLU A 155 32.53 -16.80 31.63
CA GLU A 155 32.38 -18.00 30.81
C GLU A 155 33.71 -18.46 30.19
N PHE A 156 34.58 -17.50 29.85
CA PHE A 156 35.89 -17.70 29.20
C PHE A 156 37.05 -17.81 30.21
N ALA A 157 36.89 -17.23 31.40
CA ALA A 157 37.89 -17.16 32.48
C ALA A 157 38.19 -18.51 33.17
N LYS A 158 37.69 -19.62 32.65
CA LYS A 158 37.91 -20.97 33.19
C LYS A 158 39.32 -21.46 32.81
N PRO A 159 40.23 -21.67 33.78
CA PRO A 159 41.58 -22.19 33.51
C PRO A 159 41.53 -23.64 33.03
N SER A 160 42.56 -24.08 32.30
CA SER A 160 42.65 -25.45 31.81
C SER A 160 42.91 -26.46 32.94
N PRO A 161 42.55 -27.75 32.75
CA PRO A 161 42.95 -28.81 33.67
C PRO A 161 44.47 -28.97 33.78
N GLN A 162 45.25 -28.54 32.78
CA GLN A 162 46.71 -28.57 32.83
C GLN A 162 47.26 -27.49 33.78
N LEU A 163 46.75 -26.26 33.70
CA LEU A 163 47.12 -25.18 34.63
C LEU A 163 46.70 -25.52 36.07
N LEU A 164 45.47 -26.03 36.25
CA LEU A 164 45.00 -26.53 37.55
C LEU A 164 45.89 -27.67 38.08
N ASN A 165 46.37 -28.58 37.23
CA ASN A 165 47.30 -29.64 37.64
C ASN A 165 48.67 -29.08 38.04
N LEU A 166 49.24 -28.12 37.30
CA LEU A 166 50.50 -27.47 37.68
C LEU A 166 50.38 -26.77 39.04
N ARG A 167 49.30 -26.00 39.28
CA ARG A 167 49.02 -25.39 40.59
C ARG A 167 48.86 -26.43 41.71
N ASN A 168 48.28 -27.60 41.41
CA ASN A 168 48.20 -28.71 42.36
C ASN A 168 49.54 -29.41 42.62
N ILE A 169 50.48 -29.42 41.66
CA ILE A 169 51.83 -29.97 41.82
C ILE A 169 52.70 -29.00 42.63
N GLU A 170 52.70 -27.70 42.29
CA GLU A 170 53.32 -26.60 43.05
C GLU A 170 52.93 -26.70 44.55
N LYS A 171 51.61 -26.77 44.80
CA LYS A 171 51.02 -26.90 46.15
C LYS A 171 51.47 -28.18 46.87
N LYS A 172 51.63 -29.32 46.17
CA LYS A 172 52.16 -30.57 46.75
C LYS A 172 53.64 -30.45 47.11
N GLN A 173 54.46 -29.83 46.25
CA GLN A 173 55.89 -29.65 46.51
C GLN A 173 56.14 -28.74 47.71
N VAL A 174 55.38 -27.64 47.84
CA VAL A 174 55.41 -26.78 49.05
C VAL A 174 55.05 -27.56 50.32
N ILE A 175 54.02 -28.42 50.27
CA ILE A 175 53.64 -29.28 51.41
C ILE A 175 54.73 -30.33 51.75
N LEU A 176 55.50 -30.77 50.77
CA LEU A 176 56.63 -31.70 50.93
C LEU A 176 57.95 -31.00 51.32
N GLY A 177 58.01 -29.66 51.34
CA GLY A 177 59.22 -28.89 51.62
C GLY A 177 60.18 -28.72 50.43
N ASP A 178 59.79 -29.16 49.23
CA ASP A 178 60.58 -28.99 47.99
C ASP A 178 60.33 -27.59 47.39
N TYR A 179 60.96 -26.57 47.99
CA TYR A 179 60.83 -25.18 47.53
C TYR A 179 61.49 -24.93 46.17
N GLN A 180 62.55 -25.67 45.81
CA GLN A 180 63.24 -25.50 44.53
C GLN A 180 62.41 -26.05 43.38
N GLY A 181 61.87 -27.25 43.51
CA GLY A 181 60.95 -27.82 42.53
C GLY A 181 59.64 -27.04 42.45
N ALA A 182 59.11 -26.54 43.59
CA ALA A 182 57.91 -25.70 43.60
C ALA A 182 58.08 -24.42 42.76
N GLU A 183 59.20 -23.70 42.86
CA GLU A 183 59.43 -22.47 42.08
C GLU A 183 59.53 -22.77 40.57
N ILE A 184 60.15 -23.89 40.18
CA ILE A 184 60.22 -24.33 38.77
C ILE A 184 58.81 -24.64 38.22
N VAL A 185 57.94 -25.28 39.00
CA VAL A 185 56.56 -25.58 38.60
C VAL A 185 55.69 -24.31 38.61
N ARG A 186 55.90 -23.40 39.57
CA ARG A 186 55.26 -22.08 39.64
C ARG A 186 55.58 -21.22 38.41
N GLN A 187 56.84 -21.17 37.98
CA GLN A 187 57.22 -20.41 36.79
C GLN A 187 56.54 -20.98 35.53
N ARG A 188 56.53 -22.31 35.36
CA ARG A 188 55.78 -22.99 34.28
C ARG A 188 54.28 -22.72 34.33
N ALA A 189 53.68 -22.67 35.53
CA ALA A 189 52.28 -22.34 35.70
C ALA A 189 51.99 -20.89 35.30
N VAL A 190 52.82 -19.93 35.72
CA VAL A 190 52.70 -18.51 35.36
C VAL A 190 52.85 -18.27 33.86
N ASP A 191 53.75 -18.99 33.18
CA ASP A 191 53.91 -18.84 31.72
C ASP A 191 52.77 -19.50 30.93
N LEU A 192 52.23 -20.62 31.42
CA LEU A 192 51.00 -21.22 30.86
C LEU A 192 49.77 -20.31 31.08
N GLU A 193 49.64 -19.71 32.25
CA GLU A 193 48.54 -18.80 32.63
C GLU A 193 48.48 -17.58 31.69
N LYS A 194 49.62 -16.95 31.37
CA LYS A 194 49.70 -15.88 30.35
C LYS A 194 49.17 -16.32 28.98
N ILE A 195 49.51 -17.55 28.56
CA ILE A 195 49.08 -18.11 27.26
C ILE A 195 47.58 -18.42 27.30
N GLU A 196 47.07 -18.99 28.39
CA GLU A 196 45.65 -19.29 28.57
C GLU A 196 44.78 -18.03 28.65
N THR A 197 45.19 -17.00 29.40
CA THR A 197 44.51 -15.68 29.44
C THR A 197 44.43 -15.06 28.04
N LYS A 198 45.55 -15.04 27.29
CA LYS A 198 45.55 -14.53 25.91
C LYS A 198 44.62 -15.32 24.99
N ASN A 199 44.57 -16.65 25.14
CA ASN A 199 43.68 -17.52 24.37
C ASN A 199 42.22 -17.46 24.84
N ALA A 200 41.93 -17.10 26.09
CA ALA A 200 40.59 -16.78 26.58
C ALA A 200 40.08 -15.48 25.97
N ASN A 201 40.88 -14.41 26.02
CA ASN A 201 40.56 -13.13 25.40
C ASN A 201 40.32 -13.26 23.88
N ASN A 202 41.19 -13.99 23.17
CA ASN A 202 40.98 -14.27 21.74
C ASN A 202 39.65 -15.00 21.45
N ARG A 203 39.25 -15.97 22.30
CA ARG A 203 37.96 -16.69 22.16
C ARG A 203 36.77 -15.78 22.45
N ALA A 204 36.85 -14.94 23.48
CA ALA A 204 35.82 -13.98 23.84
C ALA A 204 35.63 -12.93 22.74
N ILE A 205 36.71 -12.35 22.20
CA ILE A 205 36.68 -11.42 21.05
C ILE A 205 36.07 -12.10 19.81
N ALA A 206 36.44 -13.35 19.51
CA ALA A 206 35.87 -14.09 18.38
C ALA A 206 34.36 -14.33 18.54
N LYS A 207 33.90 -14.70 19.75
CA LYS A 207 32.47 -14.90 20.07
C LYS A 207 31.69 -13.58 20.00
N MET A 208 32.20 -12.50 20.60
CA MET A 208 31.66 -11.14 20.50
C MET A 208 31.49 -10.72 19.04
N ASN A 209 32.50 -10.94 18.19
CA ASN A 209 32.41 -10.60 16.76
C ASN A 209 31.32 -11.39 16.03
N VAL A 210 31.15 -12.69 16.32
CA VAL A 210 30.07 -13.52 15.75
C VAL A 210 28.69 -13.04 16.21
N ASP A 211 28.54 -12.66 17.47
CA ASP A 211 27.25 -12.19 18.01
C ASP A 211 26.91 -10.78 17.51
N TYR A 212 27.91 -9.91 17.33
CA TYR A 212 27.77 -8.60 16.71
C TYR A 212 27.31 -8.72 15.25
N GLN A 213 27.93 -9.60 14.45
CA GLN A 213 27.50 -9.86 13.07
C GLN A 213 26.08 -10.46 13.01
N ASN A 214 25.70 -11.28 13.99
CA ASN A 214 24.32 -11.78 14.11
C ASN A 214 23.31 -10.68 14.52
N LEU A 215 23.71 -9.69 15.33
CA LEU A 215 22.89 -8.52 15.65
C LEU A 215 22.66 -7.66 14.39
N LEU A 216 23.73 -7.26 13.70
CA LEU A 216 23.63 -6.49 12.45
C LEU A 216 22.78 -7.21 11.38
N ARG A 217 22.94 -8.52 11.24
CA ARG A 217 22.14 -9.33 10.29
C ARG A 217 20.65 -9.38 10.65
N LYS A 218 20.28 -9.36 11.93
CA LYS A 218 18.88 -9.22 12.37
C LYS A 218 18.33 -7.83 12.04
N GLN A 219 19.09 -6.78 12.38
CA GLN A 219 18.73 -5.38 12.16
C GLN A 219 18.52 -5.08 10.66
N GLN A 220 19.43 -5.53 9.79
CA GLN A 220 19.26 -5.41 8.34
C GLN A 220 18.03 -6.18 7.83
N ALA A 221 17.83 -7.43 8.27
CA ALA A 221 16.67 -8.21 7.86
C ALA A 221 15.34 -7.60 8.33
N GLU A 222 15.31 -6.91 9.47
CA GLU A 222 14.14 -6.15 9.91
C GLU A 222 13.85 -4.96 9.00
N ILE A 223 14.88 -4.18 8.66
CA ILE A 223 14.78 -3.04 7.71
C ILE A 223 14.31 -3.52 6.33
N ASP A 224 14.88 -4.61 5.80
CA ASP A 224 14.51 -5.17 4.49
C ASP A 224 13.03 -5.63 4.47
N ASN A 225 12.58 -6.31 5.52
CA ASN A 225 11.18 -6.73 5.65
C ASN A 225 10.24 -5.52 5.83
N PHE A 226 10.64 -4.49 6.58
CA PHE A 226 9.88 -3.26 6.74
C PHE A 226 9.73 -2.50 5.41
N ASN A 227 10.82 -2.37 4.65
CA ASN A 227 10.85 -1.74 3.33
C ASN A 227 9.96 -2.49 2.34
N LYS A 228 10.13 -3.81 2.23
CA LYS A 228 9.32 -4.68 1.36
C LYS A 228 7.83 -4.61 1.70
N ARG A 229 7.46 -4.62 2.99
CA ARG A 229 6.06 -4.45 3.43
C ARG A 229 5.52 -3.05 3.10
N THR A 230 6.36 -2.03 3.18
CA THR A 230 5.99 -0.65 2.84
C THR A 230 5.75 -0.51 1.33
N GLU A 231 6.64 -1.05 0.51
CA GLU A 231 6.53 -1.06 -0.95
C GLU A 231 5.27 -1.78 -1.43
N LEU A 232 5.03 -3.01 -0.96
CA LEU A 232 3.84 -3.80 -1.33
C LEU A 232 2.52 -3.07 -1.01
N GLN A 233 2.48 -2.31 0.10
CA GLN A 233 1.31 -1.51 0.45
C GLN A 233 1.14 -0.26 -0.43
N ILE A 234 2.24 0.35 -0.89
CA ILE A 234 2.21 1.44 -1.87
C ILE A 234 1.72 0.92 -3.23
N GLN A 235 2.29 -0.19 -3.71
CA GLN A 235 1.86 -0.88 -4.94
C GLN A 235 0.36 -1.25 -4.89
N PHE A 236 -0.15 -1.66 -3.72
CA PHE A 236 -1.58 -1.91 -3.50
C PHE A 236 -2.43 -0.64 -3.65
N PHE A 237 -2.05 0.49 -3.03
CA PHE A 237 -2.74 1.77 -3.21
C PHE A 237 -2.69 2.25 -4.67
N GLU A 238 -1.56 2.07 -5.35
CA GLU A 238 -1.43 2.40 -6.78
C GLU A 238 -2.29 1.50 -7.66
N SER A 239 -2.38 0.20 -7.36
CA SER A 239 -3.29 -0.72 -8.04
C SER A 239 -4.76 -0.32 -7.83
N GLN A 240 -5.15 0.13 -6.63
CA GLN A 240 -6.50 0.66 -6.39
C GLN A 240 -6.75 1.95 -7.19
N LYS A 241 -5.82 2.92 -7.13
CA LYS A 241 -5.86 4.17 -7.90
C LYS A 241 -6.04 3.88 -9.39
N ASN A 242 -5.21 3.00 -9.95
CA ASN A 242 -5.22 2.63 -11.36
C ASN A 242 -6.52 1.90 -11.73
N SER A 243 -7.03 1.00 -10.89
CA SER A 243 -8.32 0.32 -11.11
C SER A 243 -9.51 1.29 -11.07
N SER A 244 -9.51 2.25 -10.14
CA SER A 244 -10.55 3.28 -10.02
C SER A 244 -10.55 4.23 -11.22
N VAL A 245 -9.36 4.70 -11.63
CA VAL A 245 -9.19 5.53 -12.84
C VAL A 245 -9.54 4.75 -14.12
N ALA A 246 -9.19 3.46 -14.22
CA ALA A 246 -9.56 2.61 -15.35
C ALA A 246 -11.08 2.38 -15.46
N ALA A 247 -11.79 2.27 -14.34
CA ALA A 247 -13.26 2.19 -14.34
C ALA A 247 -13.89 3.49 -14.87
N ILE A 248 -13.43 4.65 -14.42
CA ILE A 248 -13.96 5.96 -14.87
C ILE A 248 -13.55 6.24 -16.33
N SER A 249 -12.34 5.91 -16.76
CA SER A 249 -11.93 6.08 -18.17
C SER A 249 -12.69 5.13 -19.11
N THR A 250 -13.03 3.92 -18.65
CA THR A 250 -13.94 3.01 -19.37
C THR A 250 -15.35 3.62 -19.48
N GLN A 251 -15.85 4.27 -18.43
CA GLN A 251 -17.12 5.01 -18.48
C GLN A 251 -17.08 6.18 -19.48
N ILE A 252 -15.96 6.92 -19.56
CA ILE A 252 -15.77 7.98 -20.58
C ILE A 252 -15.81 7.38 -21.99
N ARG A 253 -15.16 6.23 -22.23
CA ARG A 253 -15.18 5.55 -23.54
C ARG A 253 -16.58 5.05 -23.91
N LEU A 254 -17.29 4.40 -22.98
CA LEU A 254 -18.67 3.94 -23.17
C LEU A 254 -19.62 5.11 -23.43
N ASN A 255 -19.47 6.26 -22.76
CA ASN A 255 -20.22 7.47 -23.04
C ASN A 255 -19.91 8.12 -24.42
N SER A 256 -19.03 7.52 -25.22
CA SER A 256 -18.67 7.94 -26.59
C SER A 256 -18.82 6.83 -27.64
N THR A 257 -19.46 5.70 -27.31
CA THR A 257 -19.74 4.58 -28.22
C THR A 257 -21.12 3.98 -27.94
N ASP A 258 -21.87 3.61 -28.98
CA ASP A 258 -23.21 3.03 -28.80
C ASP A 258 -23.19 1.72 -27.97
N PRO A 259 -24.21 1.47 -27.14
CA PRO A 259 -24.12 0.50 -26.04
C PRO A 259 -24.12 -0.96 -26.52
N PRO A 260 -23.06 -1.76 -26.22
CA PRO A 260 -23.07 -3.20 -26.47
C PRO A 260 -24.06 -3.92 -25.54
N ARG A 261 -24.82 -4.88 -26.11
CA ARG A 261 -25.89 -5.59 -25.39
C ARG A 261 -25.38 -6.60 -24.34
N HIS A 262 -26.27 -6.89 -23.39
CA HIS A 262 -26.01 -7.56 -22.11
C HIS A 262 -25.25 -8.90 -22.08
N THR A 263 -24.22 -8.91 -21.22
CA THR A 263 -23.90 -9.92 -20.17
C THR A 263 -23.70 -11.41 -20.51
N ARG A 264 -22.68 -11.99 -19.87
CA ARG A 264 -22.70 -13.39 -19.39
C ARG A 264 -22.24 -13.46 -17.93
N LYS A 265 -22.84 -14.36 -17.15
CA LYS A 265 -22.67 -14.46 -15.68
C LYS A 265 -21.44 -15.31 -15.33
N ARG A 266 -20.77 -14.96 -14.22
CA ARG A 266 -19.75 -15.82 -13.59
C ARG A 266 -20.39 -17.11 -13.05
N LYS A 267 -19.60 -18.18 -12.96
CA LYS A 267 -19.78 -19.26 -11.98
C LYS A 267 -18.56 -19.26 -11.06
N ILE A 268 -18.76 -19.67 -9.81
CA ILE A 268 -17.73 -19.87 -8.78
C ILE A 268 -17.83 -21.35 -8.37
N SER A 269 -16.70 -22.03 -8.17
CA SER A 269 -16.67 -23.38 -7.57
C SER A 269 -16.31 -23.26 -6.09
N TYR A 270 -16.90 -24.12 -5.26
CA TYR A 270 -16.67 -24.15 -3.81
C TYR A 270 -16.33 -25.58 -3.38
N ASP A 271 -15.03 -25.86 -3.36
CA ASP A 271 -14.38 -27.13 -3.03
C ASP A 271 -12.99 -26.77 -2.44
N GLN A 272 -12.41 -27.43 -1.41
CA GLN A 272 -12.84 -28.60 -0.64
C GLN A 272 -12.23 -28.65 0.79
N ILE A 273 -13.05 -29.10 1.75
CA ILE A 273 -12.79 -30.12 2.80
C ILE A 273 -11.76 -29.89 3.95
N TYR A 274 -12.17 -30.37 5.13
CA TYR A 274 -11.45 -30.48 6.43
C TYR A 274 -10.43 -31.63 6.53
N GLN A 275 -9.43 -31.46 7.41
CA GLN A 275 -8.89 -32.45 8.39
C GLN A 275 -7.89 -31.71 9.34
N LYS A 276 -7.80 -31.86 10.68
CA LYS A 276 -7.75 -33.01 11.64
C LYS A 276 -6.53 -33.92 11.38
N SER A 277 -5.64 -34.34 12.31
CA SER A 277 -5.32 -34.02 13.74
C SER A 277 -3.83 -34.46 13.99
N LYS A 278 -3.17 -34.64 15.16
CA LYS A 278 -3.49 -34.80 16.61
C LYS A 278 -2.21 -34.47 17.46
N ALA A 279 -2.06 -34.94 18.71
CA ALA A 279 -0.86 -34.72 19.57
C ALA A 279 -0.63 -35.83 20.65
N ARG A 280 0.52 -35.79 21.39
CA ARG A 280 1.01 -36.60 22.58
C ARG A 280 2.19 -37.60 22.29
N PRO A 281 2.96 -38.12 23.32
CA PRO A 281 3.47 -37.50 24.58
C PRO A 281 4.89 -37.98 25.09
N LYS A 282 5.39 -37.34 26.18
CA LYS A 282 6.24 -37.80 27.34
C LYS A 282 7.30 -38.94 27.26
N SER A 283 8.54 -38.63 27.73
CA SER A 283 9.40 -39.42 28.67
C SER A 283 10.68 -38.58 29.04
N GLU A 284 11.32 -38.51 30.24
CA GLU A 284 11.11 -38.99 31.64
C GLU A 284 12.03 -40.18 32.10
N ILE A 285 13.19 -39.91 32.79
CA ILE A 285 14.24 -40.83 33.34
C ILE A 285 14.91 -40.23 34.63
N GLU A 286 15.46 -41.05 35.55
CA GLU A 286 15.95 -40.71 36.92
C GLU A 286 17.35 -41.35 37.26
N GLU A 287 17.85 -41.17 38.51
CA GLU A 287 19.00 -41.84 39.19
C GLU A 287 20.45 -41.42 38.79
N MET A 288 21.52 -41.50 39.62
CA MET A 288 21.71 -41.86 41.05
C MET A 288 23.01 -41.19 41.62
N GLU A 289 23.19 -41.12 42.96
CA GLU A 289 24.45 -40.73 43.64
C GLU A 289 25.09 -41.89 44.45
N PRO A 290 26.43 -41.88 44.65
CA PRO A 290 27.09 -42.64 45.72
C PRO A 290 27.88 -41.74 46.72
N GLU A 291 27.78 -42.07 48.01
CA GLU A 291 28.34 -41.32 49.15
C GLU A 291 29.76 -41.79 49.56
N ILE A 292 30.60 -40.92 50.13
CA ILE A 292 31.95 -41.24 50.65
C ILE A 292 32.20 -40.58 52.03
N THR A 293 32.69 -41.37 52.99
CA THR A 293 32.92 -40.96 54.39
C THR A 293 34.22 -40.16 54.60
N LEU A 294 34.29 -39.35 55.67
CA LEU A 294 35.41 -38.43 55.94
C LEU A 294 35.90 -38.42 57.40
N ALA A 295 37.08 -37.83 57.60
CA ALA A 295 37.94 -38.02 58.77
C ALA A 295 37.80 -36.95 59.90
N THR A 296 38.62 -37.09 60.95
CA THR A 296 38.43 -36.43 62.26
C THR A 296 38.65 -34.91 62.28
N PRO A 297 37.93 -34.16 63.16
CA PRO A 297 37.57 -32.77 62.86
C PRO A 297 38.71 -31.76 62.79
N ARG A 298 39.68 -31.78 63.72
CA ARG A 298 40.73 -30.74 63.76
C ARG A 298 41.77 -30.88 62.63
N THR A 299 42.14 -32.11 62.29
CA THR A 299 43.00 -32.40 61.14
C THR A 299 42.23 -32.15 59.84
N PHE A 300 40.94 -32.49 59.83
CA PHE A 300 40.04 -32.17 58.72
C PHE A 300 39.94 -30.67 58.50
N SER A 301 39.68 -29.81 59.49
CA SER A 301 39.59 -28.35 59.30
C SER A 301 40.83 -27.74 58.64
N LYS A 302 42.05 -28.11 59.06
CA LYS A 302 43.27 -27.47 58.52
C LYS A 302 43.78 -28.09 57.23
N MET A 303 43.53 -29.39 56.99
CA MET A 303 43.66 -29.95 55.63
C MET A 303 42.56 -29.45 54.70
N MET A 304 41.35 -29.19 55.20
CA MET A 304 40.25 -28.59 54.45
C MET A 304 40.62 -27.19 54.06
N GLU A 305 41.06 -26.31 54.95
CA GLU A 305 41.52 -24.95 54.61
C GLU A 305 42.55 -24.94 53.46
N ILE A 306 43.56 -25.82 53.52
CA ILE A 306 44.53 -25.98 52.43
C ILE A 306 43.88 -26.57 51.17
N ARG A 307 42.98 -27.57 51.28
CA ARG A 307 42.31 -28.21 50.14
C ARG A 307 41.20 -27.34 49.52
N SER A 308 40.51 -26.50 50.28
CA SER A 308 39.31 -25.72 49.95
C SER A 308 39.62 -24.35 49.35
N ILE A 309 40.90 -23.95 49.35
CA ILE A 309 41.51 -23.26 48.22
C ILE A 309 41.55 -24.26 47.02
N SER A 310 40.37 -24.75 46.62
CA SER A 310 40.12 -25.79 45.61
C SER A 310 39.73 -25.18 44.26
N GLN A 311 39.01 -24.05 44.30
CA GLN A 311 38.76 -23.23 43.14
C GLN A 311 40.08 -22.51 42.80
N GLY A 312 40.82 -23.09 41.86
CA GLY A 312 41.92 -22.39 41.21
C GLY A 312 41.40 -21.07 40.67
N ARG A 313 42.19 -20.00 40.84
CA ARG A 313 41.78 -18.65 40.43
C ARG A 313 41.31 -18.68 38.98
N GLN A 314 40.20 -18.00 38.73
CA GLN A 314 39.78 -17.69 37.36
C GLN A 314 40.91 -16.90 36.69
N LEU A 315 41.08 -17.12 35.38
CA LEU A 315 42.01 -16.33 34.58
C LEU A 315 41.62 -14.86 34.69
N ASP A 316 42.59 -13.99 34.97
CA ASP A 316 42.34 -12.56 35.12
C ASP A 316 42.07 -11.97 33.73
N LEU A 317 40.78 -11.76 33.41
CA LEU A 317 40.31 -11.28 32.12
C LEU A 317 39.76 -9.85 32.27
N ASP A 318 40.59 -8.87 31.92
CA ASP A 318 40.13 -7.49 31.73
C ASP A 318 38.94 -7.44 30.76
N GLY A 319 37.96 -6.59 31.07
CA GLY A 319 36.78 -6.39 30.21
C GLY A 319 37.17 -5.89 28.82
N ILE A 320 36.58 -6.48 27.78
CA ILE A 320 36.93 -6.15 26.39
C ILE A 320 36.48 -4.73 26.06
N ASP A 321 37.41 -3.86 25.67
CA ASP A 321 37.06 -2.57 25.06
C ASP A 321 36.63 -2.78 23.60
N ILE A 322 35.34 -3.00 23.46
CA ILE A 322 34.59 -3.17 22.22
C ILE A 322 34.90 -2.06 21.20
N THR A 323 35.23 -0.84 21.66
CA THR A 323 35.48 0.31 20.76
C THR A 323 36.76 0.17 19.93
N GLN A 324 37.67 -0.72 20.33
CA GLN A 324 38.91 -1.05 19.62
C GLN A 324 38.70 -2.15 18.56
N HIS A 325 37.64 -2.96 18.71
CA HIS A 325 37.37 -4.12 17.87
C HIS A 325 36.22 -3.90 16.87
N ILE A 326 35.20 -3.14 17.25
CA ILE A 326 34.14 -2.72 16.34
C ILE A 326 34.64 -1.50 15.55
N LYS A 327 34.95 -1.71 14.27
CA LYS A 327 35.07 -0.59 13.32
C LYS A 327 33.77 0.21 13.37
N LYS A 328 33.85 1.49 13.75
CA LYS A 328 32.69 2.40 13.77
C LYS A 328 31.92 2.25 12.46
N PRO A 329 30.59 2.05 12.47
CA PRO A 329 29.82 1.99 11.23
C PRO A 329 30.05 3.29 10.47
N VAL A 330 30.42 3.16 9.19
CA VAL A 330 30.50 4.31 8.29
C VAL A 330 29.13 4.97 8.29
N ARG A 331 29.08 6.28 8.59
CA ARG A 331 27.83 7.04 8.52
C ARG A 331 27.34 7.02 7.09
N MET A 332 26.34 6.17 6.82
CA MET A 332 25.53 6.21 5.62
C MET A 332 24.72 7.51 5.66
N HIS A 333 25.25 8.52 4.98
CA HIS A 333 24.63 9.84 4.80
C HIS A 333 23.56 9.80 3.70
#